data_AF-A0A377A211-F1
#
_entry.id   AF-A0A377A211-F1
#
_cell.length_a   1.000
_cell.length_b   1.000
_cell.length_c   1.000
_cell.angle_alpha   90.00
_cell.angle_beta   90.00
_cell.angle_gamma   90.00
#
_symmetry.space_group_name_H-M   'P 1'
#
loop_
_entity.id
_entity.type
_entity.pdbx_description
1 polymer ?
#
loop_
_entity_poly.entity_id
_entity_poly.type
_entity_poly.pdbx_seq_one_letter_code
_entity_poly.pdbx_strand_id
1 'polypeptide(L)'
;MVRSDWSYHNRQLNGEHEDENQCAIGAFEIDDGELHGESPGDRTLTIPCKSDPDLCMQLDAWDAETSIPALLNGEHSVLYRTRYDQQSDAWIMRLA
;
A
#
# COMPACT_ATOMS: atom_id res chain seq x y z
N MET A 1 1.14 -28.10 13.95
CA MET A 1 2.03 -26.92 14.01
C MET A 1 2.39 -26.52 12.59
N VAL A 2 2.22 -25.23 12.34
CA VAL A 2 2.17 -24.50 11.07
C VAL A 2 3.32 -24.80 10.11
N ARG A 3 3.01 -24.98 8.82
CA ARG A 3 3.80 -24.46 7.68
C ARG A 3 2.89 -24.22 6.49
N SER A 4 2.53 -22.96 6.26
CA SER A 4 2.01 -22.51 4.97
C SER A 4 3.20 -21.90 4.22
N ASP A 5 3.84 -22.70 3.37
CA ASP A 5 4.93 -22.29 2.50
C ASP A 5 4.38 -21.41 1.38
N TRP A 6 4.66 -20.10 1.44
CA TRP A 6 4.57 -19.22 0.28
C TRP A 6 5.91 -19.27 -0.43
N SER A 7 5.98 -20.08 -1.49
CA SER A 7 7.17 -20.20 -2.34
C SER A 7 7.16 -19.12 -3.41
N TYR A 8 7.90 -18.04 -3.20
CA TYR A 8 8.25 -17.10 -4.28
C TYR A 8 9.53 -17.59 -4.97
N HIS A 9 9.41 -17.95 -6.24
CA HIS A 9 10.54 -18.36 -7.09
C HIS A 9 11.18 -17.12 -7.76
N ASN A 10 12.35 -16.75 -7.26
CA ASN A 10 13.56 -16.30 -7.96
C ASN A 10 13.47 -15.22 -9.06
N ARG A 11 14.04 -14.04 -8.79
CA ARG A 11 14.84 -13.29 -9.78
C ARG A 11 15.88 -12.39 -9.10
N GLN A 12 17.12 -12.84 -9.01
CA GLN A 12 18.28 -11.97 -8.77
C GLN A 12 18.53 -11.11 -10.01
N LEU A 13 18.34 -9.79 -9.90
CA LEU A 13 18.93 -8.79 -10.79
C LEU A 13 19.40 -7.59 -9.97
N ASN A 14 20.72 -7.55 -9.77
CA ASN A 14 21.60 -6.38 -9.63
C ASN A 14 20.94 -5.01 -9.37
N GLY A 15 21.16 -4.48 -8.17
CA GLY A 15 20.96 -3.07 -7.86
C GLY A 15 20.75 -2.92 -6.36
N GLU A 16 21.65 -2.22 -5.70
CA GLU A 16 21.49 -1.75 -4.33
C GLU A 16 20.30 -0.78 -4.31
N HIS A 17 19.08 -1.29 -4.17
CA HIS A 17 17.94 -0.52 -3.71
C HIS A 17 17.68 -1.05 -2.31
N GLU A 18 18.26 -0.36 -1.32
CA GLU A 18 17.82 -0.50 0.06
C GLU A 18 16.29 -0.41 0.04
N ASP A 19 15.61 -1.28 0.78
CA ASP A 19 14.16 -1.40 0.88
C ASP A 19 13.50 -0.12 1.44
N GLU A 20 13.70 1.01 0.78
CA GLU A 20 13.12 2.29 1.11
C GLU A 20 11.66 2.24 0.63
N ASN A 21 10.77 1.92 1.56
CA ASN A 21 9.31 1.97 1.42
C ASN A 21 8.61 0.80 0.70
N GLN A 22 8.88 -0.44 1.10
CA GLN A 22 8.03 -1.57 0.69
C GLN A 22 6.63 -1.45 1.30
N CYS A 23 5.63 -1.20 0.43
CA CYS A 23 4.22 -1.20 0.78
C CYS A 23 3.51 -2.35 0.07
N ALA A 24 2.62 -3.05 0.75
CA ALA A 24 1.73 -4.02 0.12
C ALA A 24 0.31 -3.91 0.66
N ILE A 25 -0.68 -4.05 -0.23
CA ILE A 25 -2.10 -4.09 0.09
C ILE A 25 -2.69 -5.37 -0.51
N GLY A 26 -3.05 -6.32 0.35
CA GLY A 26 -3.54 -7.63 -0.09
C GLY A 26 -2.50 -8.36 -0.95
N ALA A 27 -2.76 -8.48 -2.25
CA ALA A 27 -1.87 -9.13 -3.22
C ALA A 27 -1.09 -8.13 -4.10
N PHE A 28 -1.24 -6.83 -3.86
CA PHE A 28 -0.58 -5.77 -4.61
C PHE A 28 0.66 -5.28 -3.86
N GLU A 29 1.80 -5.26 -4.53
CA GLU A 29 3.01 -4.56 -4.10
C GLU A 29 2.96 -3.14 -4.67
N ILE A 30 3.23 -2.14 -3.83
CA ILE A 30 3.12 -0.72 -4.16
C ILE A 30 4.52 -0.11 -4.01
N ASP A 31 5.12 0.22 -5.15
CA ASP A 31 6.52 0.68 -5.22
C ASP A 31 6.65 2.21 -5.11
N ASP A 32 5.60 2.96 -5.46
CA ASP A 32 5.61 4.43 -5.52
C ASP A 32 4.60 5.09 -4.56
N GLY A 33 4.23 4.37 -3.49
CA GLY A 33 3.37 4.87 -2.43
C GLY A 33 4.09 5.89 -1.54
N GLU A 34 3.46 7.06 -1.31
CA GLU A 34 4.04 8.12 -0.49
C GLU A 34 3.38 8.20 0.89
N LEU A 35 4.18 8.03 1.95
CA LEU A 35 3.72 8.24 3.33
C LEU A 35 3.88 9.72 3.72
N HIS A 36 2.80 10.30 4.23
CA HIS A 36 2.77 11.66 4.77
C HIS A 36 2.34 11.67 6.23
N GLY A 37 2.81 12.66 6.97
CA GLY A 37 2.51 12.85 8.40
C GLY A 37 3.46 12.08 9.32
N GLU A 38 3.67 12.61 10.53
CA GLU A 38 4.61 12.06 11.52
C GLU A 38 3.88 11.41 12.72
N SER A 39 2.67 11.86 13.03
CA SER A 39 1.90 11.45 14.22
C SER A 39 0.95 10.27 13.92
N PRO A 40 0.87 9.26 14.81
CA PRO A 40 -0.15 8.22 14.74
C PRO A 40 -1.56 8.85 14.72
N GLY A 41 -2.34 8.57 13.68
CA GLY A 41 -3.69 9.14 13.46
C GLY A 41 -3.77 10.20 12.36
N ASP A 42 -2.67 10.92 12.07
CA ASP A 42 -2.58 11.90 10.98
C ASP A 42 -1.83 11.36 9.77
N ARG A 43 -1.24 10.16 9.90
CA ARG A 43 -0.51 9.51 8.82
C ARG A 43 -1.44 9.13 7.69
N THR A 44 -1.02 9.49 6.48
CA THR A 44 -1.70 9.10 5.25
C THR A 44 -0.74 8.43 4.28
N LEU A 45 -1.25 7.49 3.49
CA LEU A 45 -0.55 6.89 2.36
C LEU A 45 -1.23 7.35 1.06
N THR A 46 -0.46 7.94 0.15
CA THR A 46 -0.89 8.29 -1.20
C THR A 46 -0.54 7.14 -2.14
N ILE A 47 -1.52 6.65 -2.90
CA ILE A 47 -1.36 5.55 -3.86
C ILE A 47 -1.69 6.08 -5.26
N PRO A 48 -0.69 6.29 -6.13
CA PRO A 48 -0.91 6.75 -7.50
C PRO A 48 -1.66 5.72 -8.33
N CYS A 49 -2.70 6.14 -9.06
CA CYS A 49 -3.48 5.22 -9.91
C CYS A 49 -2.85 4.93 -11.26
N LYS A 50 -1.79 5.67 -11.62
CA LYS A 50 -1.06 5.47 -12.87
C LYS A 50 -0.16 4.24 -12.83
N SER A 51 0.46 3.96 -11.69
CA SER A 51 1.27 2.76 -11.44
C SER A 51 0.38 1.56 -11.17
N ASP A 52 -0.66 1.74 -10.36
CA ASP A 52 -1.53 0.66 -9.89
C ASP A 52 -3.02 0.84 -10.26
N PRO A 53 -3.39 0.79 -11.56
CA PRO A 53 -4.76 1.04 -12.01
C PRO A 53 -5.76 0.00 -11.48
N ASP A 54 -5.37 -1.27 -11.41
CA ASP A 54 -6.22 -2.36 -10.92
C ASP A 54 -6.51 -2.21 -9.41
N LEU A 55 -5.50 -1.82 -8.63
CA LEU A 55 -5.67 -1.53 -7.21
C LEU A 55 -6.61 -0.33 -7.04
N CYS A 56 -6.41 0.75 -7.80
CA CYS A 56 -7.28 1.91 -7.73
C CYS A 56 -8.74 1.61 -8.07
N MET A 57 -8.99 0.72 -9.04
CA MET A 57 -10.34 0.23 -9.32
C MET A 57 -10.94 -0.54 -8.13
N GLN A 58 -10.13 -1.33 -7.42
CA GLN A 58 -10.61 -2.03 -6.22
C GLN A 58 -10.89 -1.07 -5.07
N LEU A 59 -10.00 -0.08 -4.84
CA LEU A 59 -10.18 0.95 -3.82
C LEU A 59 -11.42 1.83 -4.06
N ASP A 60 -11.78 2.06 -5.33
CA ASP A 60 -13.00 2.80 -5.69
C ASP A 60 -14.28 2.07 -5.23
N ALA A 61 -14.26 0.73 -5.25
CA ALA A 61 -15.39 -0.10 -4.85
C ALA A 61 -15.59 -0.22 -3.33
N TRP A 62 -14.55 0.03 -2.52
CA TRP A 62 -14.63 -0.07 -1.06
C TRP A 62 -15.14 1.21 -0.43
N ASP A 63 -15.86 1.15 0.69
CA ASP A 63 -16.26 2.37 1.40
C ASP A 63 -15.16 2.90 2.34
N ALA A 64 -15.40 4.05 2.99
CA ALA A 64 -14.45 4.68 3.90
C ALA A 64 -14.29 3.94 5.25
N GLU A 65 -15.21 3.05 5.60
CA GLU A 65 -15.21 2.30 6.87
C GLU A 65 -14.57 0.91 6.71
N THR A 66 -14.41 0.45 5.47
CA THR A 66 -13.75 -0.79 5.13
C THR A 66 -12.29 -0.76 5.60
N SER A 67 -11.96 -1.73 6.46
CA SER A 67 -10.60 -1.91 6.99
C SER A 67 -9.77 -2.70 5.98
N ILE A 68 -8.68 -2.10 5.50
CA ILE A 68 -7.85 -2.67 4.45
C ILE A 68 -6.51 -3.08 5.06
N PRO A 69 -6.20 -4.39 5.14
CA PRO A 69 -4.92 -4.84 5.69
C PRO A 69 -3.78 -4.44 4.76
N ALA A 70 -2.72 -3.88 5.34
CA ALA A 70 -1.53 -3.46 4.62
C ALA A 70 -0.25 -3.92 5.35
N LEU A 71 0.83 -4.01 4.59
CA LEU A 71 2.18 -4.16 5.10
C LEU A 71 2.95 -2.90 4.70
N LEU A 72 3.58 -2.22 5.66
CA LEU A 72 4.36 -1.01 5.46
C LEU A 72 5.72 -1.23 6.10
N ASN A 73 6.78 -1.28 5.30
CA ASN A 73 8.15 -1.52 5.78
C ASN A 73 8.26 -2.78 6.66
N GLY A 74 7.53 -3.84 6.28
CA GLY A 74 7.47 -5.09 7.04
C GLY A 74 6.57 -5.06 8.28
N GLU A 75 5.95 -3.93 8.62
CA GLU A 75 5.02 -3.79 9.74
C GLU A 75 3.56 -3.88 9.26
N HIS A 76 2.74 -4.64 9.98
CA HIS A 76 1.30 -4.73 9.68
C HIS A 76 0.58 -3.44 10.07
N SER A 77 -0.22 -2.92 9.15
CA SER A 77 -1.05 -1.74 9.36
C SER A 77 -2.46 -1.96 8.79
N VAL A 78 -3.36 -1.05 9.11
CA VAL A 78 -4.72 -1.00 8.55
C VAL A 78 -4.92 0.35 7.89
N LEU A 79 -5.33 0.32 6.64
CA LEU A 79 -5.66 1.49 5.84
C LEU A 79 -7.17 1.67 5.77
N TYR A 80 -7.58 2.93 5.70
CA TYR A 80 -8.96 3.36 5.47
C TYR A 80 -8.99 4.36 4.34
N ARG A 81 -9.95 4.21 3.43
CA ARG A 81 -10.10 5.15 2.33
C ARG A 81 -10.50 6.53 2.85
N THR A 82 -9.80 7.58 2.40
CA THR A 82 -10.13 8.97 2.79
C THR A 82 -10.74 9.74 1.64
N ARG A 83 -9.98 9.98 0.57
CA ARG A 83 -10.44 10.72 -0.60
C ARG A 83 -9.59 10.37 -1.82
N TYR A 84 -10.18 10.54 -3.00
CA TYR A 84 -9.45 10.52 -4.25
C TYR A 84 -9.04 11.95 -4.60
N ASP A 85 -7.76 12.16 -4.90
CA ASP A 85 -7.25 13.42 -5.39
C ASP A 85 -7.17 13.42 -6.93
N GLN A 86 -8.09 14.17 -7.54
CA GLN A 86 -8.18 14.29 -9.00
C GLN A 86 -6.97 14.99 -9.63
N GLN A 87 -6.21 15.79 -8.87
CA GLN A 87 -5.06 16.52 -9.43
C GLN A 87 -3.86 15.61 -9.62
N SER A 88 -3.56 14.78 -8.61
CA SER A 88 -2.48 13.81 -8.64
C SER A 88 -2.88 12.47 -9.26
N ASP A 89 -4.18 12.22 -9.44
CA ASP A 89 -4.72 10.93 -9.89
C ASP A 89 -4.31 9.81 -8.92
N ALA A 90 -4.66 9.99 -7.64
CA ALA A 90 -4.21 9.14 -6.55
C ALA A 90 -5.27 8.98 -5.45
N TRP A 91 -5.27 7.82 -4.79
CA TRP A 91 -6.03 7.59 -3.58
C TRP A 91 -5.24 8.02 -2.34
N ILE A 92 -5.88 8.80 -1.47
CA ILE A 92 -5.35 9.15 -0.15
C ILE A 92 -6.00 8.24 0.89
N MET A 93 -5.16 7.47 1.57
CA MET A 93 -5.54 6.47 2.57
C MET A 93 -5.09 6.95 3.95
N ARG A 94 -5.89 6.71 4.99
CA ARG A 94 -5.56 6.96 6.40
C ARG A 94 -5.02 5.69 7.03
N LEU A 95 -3.94 5.80 7.81
CA LEU A 95 -3.45 4.71 8.67
C LEU A 95 -4.19 4.75 10.03
N ALA A 96 -4.43 3.59 10.63
CA ALA A 96 -4.90 3.46 12.03
C ALA A 96 -3.77 3.14 13.02
#